data_AF-A0A6L4B2Z6-F1
#
_entry.id   AF-A0A6L4B2Z6-F1
#
_cell.length_a   1.000
_cell.length_b   1.000
_cell.length_c   1.000
_cell.angle_alpha   90.00
_cell.angle_beta   90.00
_cell.angle_gamma   90.00
#
_symmetry.space_group_name_H-M   'P 1'
#
loop_
_entity.id
_entity.type
_entity.pdbx_description
1 polymer ?
#
loop_
_entity_poly.entity_id
_entity_poly.type
_entity_poly.pdbx_seq_one_letter_code
_entity_poly.pdbx_strand_id
1 'polypeptide(L)'
;MRPGRLFWKFFFAFWLALLVAGAAVGTAVWLHREALERERSDVGRLQGVAEGPRADMAVAAAAAVLAHGGDEALGRLLADWSGERAPRVLVVDDAGHDLLGREVAPAALAEARAWRDEGG
;
A
#
# COMPACT_ATOMS: atom_id res chain seq x y z
N MET A 1 48.81 -30.29 23.77
CA MET A 1 47.41 -30.00 23.36
C MET A 1 47.45 -28.83 22.37
N ARG A 2 47.01 -29.01 21.12
CA ARG A 2 47.22 -28.02 20.06
C ARG A 2 46.23 -26.83 20.21
N PRO A 3 46.70 -25.61 20.55
CA PRO A 3 45.83 -24.48 20.92
C PRO A 3 44.97 -23.93 19.77
N GLY A 4 45.35 -24.19 18.50
CA GLY A 4 44.60 -23.70 17.34
C GLY A 4 43.19 -24.29 17.17
N ARG A 5 42.93 -25.50 17.70
CA ARG A 5 41.61 -26.16 17.53
C ARG A 5 40.53 -25.57 18.42
N LEU A 6 40.90 -24.98 19.57
CA LEU A 6 39.93 -24.37 20.48
C LEU A 6 39.58 -22.95 20.01
N PHE A 7 40.58 -22.15 19.63
CA PHE A 7 40.40 -20.82 19.05
C PHE A 7 39.45 -20.84 17.85
N TRP A 8 39.68 -21.79 16.93
CA TRP A 8 38.84 -21.93 15.74
C TRP A 8 37.38 -22.27 16.09
N LYS A 9 37.14 -23.08 17.13
CA LYS A 9 35.77 -23.41 17.59
C LYS A 9 35.06 -22.20 18.21
N PHE A 10 35.75 -21.40 19.01
CA PHE A 10 35.15 -20.19 19.59
C PHE A 10 34.89 -19.11 18.54
N PHE A 11 35.81 -18.95 17.59
CA PHE A 11 35.65 -18.02 16.48
C PHE A 11 34.44 -18.42 15.62
N PHE A 12 34.32 -19.72 15.29
CA PHE A 12 33.16 -20.23 14.55
C PHE A 12 31.86 -20.11 15.33
N ALA A 13 31.87 -20.41 16.63
CA ALA A 13 30.67 -20.29 17.46
C ALA A 13 30.19 -18.83 17.55
N PHE A 14 31.11 -17.88 17.68
CA PHE A 14 30.80 -16.45 17.65
C PHE A 14 30.26 -16.02 16.28
N TRP A 15 30.92 -16.41 15.20
CA TRP A 15 30.44 -16.15 13.83
C TRP A 15 29.05 -16.71 13.59
N LEU A 16 28.78 -17.94 14.03
CA LEU A 16 27.49 -18.58 13.88
C LEU A 16 26.43 -17.84 14.70
N ALA A 17 26.75 -17.41 15.92
CA ALA A 17 25.84 -16.60 16.74
C ALA A 17 25.52 -15.25 16.08
N LEU A 18 26.49 -14.57 15.46
CA LEU A 18 26.25 -13.34 14.71
C LEU A 18 25.37 -13.59 13.48
N LEU A 19 25.61 -14.66 12.72
CA LEU A 19 24.77 -15.00 11.58
C LEU A 19 23.35 -15.34 12.01
N VAL A 20 23.16 -16.08 13.11
CA VAL A 20 21.84 -16.40 13.65
C VAL A 20 21.13 -15.13 14.13
N ALA A 21 21.83 -14.25 14.85
CA ALA A 21 21.25 -12.98 15.30
C ALA A 21 20.88 -12.07 14.12
N GLY A 22 21.77 -11.93 13.13
CA GLY A 22 21.51 -11.16 11.92
C GLY A 22 20.39 -11.75 11.07
N ALA A 23 20.32 -13.07 10.94
CA ALA A 23 19.24 -13.77 10.27
C ALA A 23 17.92 -13.61 11.03
N ALA A 24 17.90 -13.72 12.36
CA ALA A 24 16.71 -13.54 13.17
C ALA A 24 16.18 -12.10 13.11
N VAL A 25 17.05 -11.10 13.19
CA VAL A 25 16.67 -9.70 13.01
C VAL A 25 16.23 -9.46 11.57
N GLY A 26 16.96 -9.99 10.59
CA GLY A 26 16.62 -9.87 9.17
C GLY A 26 15.28 -10.51 8.83
N THR A 27 14.99 -11.72 9.33
CA THR A 27 13.70 -12.39 9.15
C THR A 27 12.61 -11.74 9.95
N ALA A 28 12.86 -11.25 11.17
CA ALA A 28 11.88 -10.49 11.95
C ALA A 28 11.54 -9.17 11.26
N VAL A 29 12.53 -8.45 10.73
CA VAL A 29 12.33 -7.21 9.97
C VAL A 29 11.66 -7.50 8.64
N TRP A 30 12.02 -8.57 7.95
CA TRP A 30 11.35 -8.99 6.72
C TRP A 30 9.91 -9.40 7.00
N LEU A 31 9.64 -10.22 8.02
CA LEU A 31 8.29 -10.58 8.44
C LEU A 31 7.48 -9.38 8.91
N HIS A 32 8.10 -8.41 9.60
CA HIS A 32 7.43 -7.20 10.06
C HIS A 32 7.20 -6.21 8.92
N ARG A 33 8.13 -6.08 7.98
CA ARG A 33 7.94 -5.32 6.73
C ARG A 33 6.89 -5.96 5.86
N GLU A 34 6.91 -7.27 5.73
CA GLU A 34 5.94 -8.03 4.97
C GLU A 34 4.58 -8.01 5.67
N ALA A 35 4.51 -7.96 7.00
CA ALA A 35 3.26 -7.72 7.73
C ALA A 35 2.76 -6.27 7.51
N LEU A 36 3.63 -5.27 7.57
CA LEU A 36 3.25 -3.87 7.27
C LEU A 36 2.90 -3.65 5.79
N GLU A 37 3.57 -4.35 4.88
CA GLU A 37 3.34 -4.29 3.44
C GLU A 37 2.13 -5.13 3.07
N ARG A 38 1.86 -6.27 3.72
CA ARG A 38 0.59 -7.01 3.58
C ARG A 38 -0.57 -6.24 4.19
N GLU A 39 -0.43 -5.65 5.37
CA GLU A 39 -1.48 -4.78 5.94
C GLU A 39 -1.73 -3.54 5.05
N ARG A 40 -0.70 -3.00 4.39
CA ARG A 40 -0.85 -1.92 3.40
C ARG A 40 -1.24 -2.38 1.99
N SER A 41 -1.12 -3.65 1.65
CA SER A 41 -1.44 -4.18 0.32
C SER A 41 -2.67 -5.11 0.28
N ASP A 42 -3.18 -5.57 1.42
CA ASP A 42 -4.47 -6.24 1.58
C ASP A 42 -5.61 -5.25 1.76
N VAL A 43 -5.40 -4.12 2.44
CA VAL A 43 -6.42 -3.05 2.54
C VAL A 43 -6.69 -2.38 1.18
N GLY A 44 -5.77 -2.49 0.22
CA GLY A 44 -5.90 -1.89 -1.11
C GLY A 44 -6.18 -2.87 -2.27
N ARG A 45 -6.22 -4.19 -2.04
CA ARG A 45 -6.27 -5.14 -3.16
C ARG A 45 -7.48 -6.06 -3.21
N LEU A 46 -8.20 -6.31 -2.12
CA LEU A 46 -9.23 -7.34 -2.18
C LEU A 46 -10.69 -6.90 -2.03
N GLN A 47 -11.14 -6.09 -1.08
CA GLN A 47 -12.61 -5.98 -0.88
C GLN A 47 -13.18 -4.66 -0.31
N GLY A 48 -12.48 -3.52 -0.34
CA GLY A 48 -13.09 -2.29 0.16
C GLY A 48 -12.45 -0.96 -0.25
N VAL A 49 -13.11 0.13 0.13
CA VAL A 49 -12.65 1.52 -0.02
C VAL A 49 -11.41 1.74 0.86
N ALA A 50 -10.34 2.32 0.29
CA ALA A 50 -9.14 2.61 1.06
C ALA A 50 -9.41 3.75 2.06
N GLU A 51 -9.26 3.47 3.36
CA GLU A 51 -9.45 4.45 4.43
C GLU A 51 -8.13 5.03 4.96
N GLY A 52 -8.15 6.31 5.34
CA GLY A 52 -7.07 6.97 6.08
C GLY A 52 -6.54 8.27 5.45
N PRO A 53 -5.67 9.02 6.15
CA PRO A 53 -5.34 10.42 5.79
C PRO A 53 -4.78 10.61 4.38
N ARG A 54 -4.09 9.60 3.82
CA ARG A 54 -3.58 9.66 2.46
C ARG A 54 -4.67 9.44 1.40
N ALA A 55 -5.66 8.61 1.68
CA ALA A 55 -6.80 8.41 0.81
C ALA A 55 -7.65 9.70 0.78
N ASP A 56 -7.91 10.29 1.94
CA ASP A 56 -8.64 11.56 2.06
C ASP A 56 -7.94 12.69 1.29
N MET A 57 -6.62 12.82 1.44
CA MET A 57 -5.85 13.81 0.68
C MET A 57 -5.90 13.57 -0.82
N ALA A 58 -5.83 12.31 -1.27
CA ALA A 58 -5.88 11.97 -2.69
C ALA A 58 -7.28 12.25 -3.28
N VAL A 59 -8.35 11.91 -2.56
CA VAL A 59 -9.73 12.21 -2.94
C VAL A 59 -9.97 13.73 -2.96
N ALA A 60 -9.52 14.47 -1.94
CA ALA A 60 -9.63 15.92 -1.89
C ALA A 60 -8.89 16.62 -3.04
N ALA A 61 -7.67 16.15 -3.37
CA ALA A 61 -6.93 16.66 -4.51
C ALA A 61 -7.63 16.37 -5.84
N ALA A 62 -8.14 15.14 -6.03
CA ALA A 62 -8.92 14.78 -7.21
C ALA A 62 -10.19 15.64 -7.33
N ALA A 63 -10.92 15.85 -6.24
CA ALA A 63 -12.10 16.70 -6.20
C ALA A 63 -11.78 18.16 -6.52
N ALA A 64 -10.68 18.70 -5.98
CA ALA A 64 -10.24 20.06 -6.27
C ALA A 64 -9.86 20.23 -7.75
N VAL A 65 -9.16 19.26 -8.34
CA VAL A 65 -8.80 19.28 -9.76
C VAL A 65 -10.03 19.10 -10.65
N LEU A 66 -10.99 18.26 -10.27
CA LEU A 66 -12.27 18.15 -10.97
C LEU A 66 -13.03 19.49 -10.94
N ALA A 67 -13.13 20.13 -9.77
CA ALA A 67 -13.88 21.37 -9.60
C ALA A 67 -13.27 22.57 -10.38
N HIS A 68 -11.95 22.64 -10.50
CA HIS A 68 -11.26 23.80 -11.11
C HIS A 68 -10.71 23.53 -12.51
N GLY A 69 -10.33 22.28 -12.80
CA GLY A 69 -9.68 21.87 -14.04
C GLY A 69 -10.56 20.99 -14.94
N GLY A 70 -11.71 20.52 -14.45
CA GLY A 70 -12.63 19.66 -15.20
C GLY A 70 -12.06 18.26 -15.50
N ASP A 71 -12.80 17.52 -16.31
CA ASP A 71 -12.56 16.10 -16.58
C ASP A 71 -11.19 15.84 -17.24
N GLU A 72 -10.74 16.70 -18.15
CA GLU A 72 -9.45 16.52 -18.81
C GLU A 72 -8.24 16.73 -17.88
N ALA A 73 -8.33 17.69 -16.95
CA ALA A 73 -7.26 17.92 -15.99
C ALA A 73 -7.21 16.78 -14.96
N LEU A 74 -8.38 16.31 -14.51
CA LEU A 74 -8.50 15.17 -13.63
C LEU A 74 -7.96 13.90 -14.30
N GLY A 75 -8.32 13.65 -15.56
CA GLY A 75 -7.83 12.49 -16.31
C GLY A 75 -6.30 12.45 -16.40
N ARG A 76 -5.66 13.59 -16.63
CA ARG A 76 -4.19 13.71 -16.61
C ARG A 76 -3.59 13.46 -15.24
N LEU A 77 -4.15 14.04 -14.18
CA LEU A 77 -3.71 13.79 -12.80
C LEU A 77 -3.77 12.30 -12.44
N LEU A 78 -4.87 11.64 -12.77
CA LEU A 78 -5.06 10.22 -12.48
C LEU A 78 -4.12 9.34 -13.31
N ALA A 79 -3.82 9.73 -14.55
CA ALA A 79 -2.81 9.07 -15.38
C ALA A 79 -1.41 9.20 -14.75
N ASP A 80 -1.03 10.37 -14.26
CA ASP A 80 0.25 10.60 -13.57
C ASP A 80 0.36 9.74 -12.29
N TRP A 81 -0.71 9.68 -11.49
CA TRP A 81 -0.77 8.86 -10.28
C TRP A 81 -0.72 7.35 -10.56
N SER A 82 -1.16 6.91 -11.75
CA SER A 82 -1.13 5.50 -12.11
C SER A 82 0.29 4.93 -12.28
N GLY A 83 1.28 5.79 -12.57
CA GLY A 83 2.69 5.43 -12.66
C GLY A 83 3.45 5.53 -11.33
N GLU A 84 2.90 6.22 -10.34
CA GLU A 84 3.53 6.45 -9.04
C GLU A 84 3.00 5.54 -7.93
N ARG A 85 3.65 5.58 -6.77
CA ARG A 85 3.26 4.84 -5.55
C ARG A 85 2.05 5.48 -4.85
N ALA A 86 1.16 6.11 -5.61
CA ALA A 86 0.01 6.85 -5.15
C ALA A 86 -1.20 5.92 -4.90
N PRO A 87 -2.15 6.31 -4.02
CA PRO A 87 -3.41 5.60 -3.85
C PRO A 87 -4.20 5.57 -5.18
N ARG A 88 -4.78 4.42 -5.51
CA ARG A 88 -5.62 4.29 -6.71
C ARG A 88 -6.98 4.95 -6.45
N VAL A 89 -7.17 6.14 -7.02
CA VAL A 89 -8.46 6.85 -6.97
C VAL A 89 -9.30 6.50 -8.21
N LEU A 90 -10.55 6.11 -7.98
CA LEU A 90 -11.58 5.89 -9.01
C LEU A 90 -12.56 7.07 -9.00
N VAL A 91 -13.00 7.50 -10.17
CA VAL A 91 -13.99 8.57 -10.33
C VAL A 91 -15.14 8.01 -11.13
N VAL A 92 -16.25 7.73 -10.44
CA VAL A 92 -17.35 6.92 -10.95
C VAL A 92 -18.57 7.80 -11.23
N ASP A 93 -19.17 7.64 -12.40
CA ASP A 93 -20.41 8.30 -12.78
C ASP A 93 -21.66 7.65 -12.14
N ASP A 94 -22.83 8.25 -12.38
CA ASP A 94 -24.10 7.71 -11.86
C ASP A 94 -24.41 6.29 -12.39
N ALA A 95 -23.91 5.97 -13.58
CA ALA A 95 -24.07 4.66 -14.21
C ALA A 95 -23.09 3.60 -13.65
N GLY A 96 -22.14 3.98 -12.80
CA GLY A 96 -21.16 3.07 -12.20
C GLY A 96 -19.89 2.88 -13.03
N HIS A 97 -19.66 3.71 -14.05
CA HIS A 97 -18.45 3.67 -14.87
C HIS A 97 -17.40 4.65 -14.37
N ASP A 98 -16.14 4.21 -14.35
CA ASP A 98 -15.02 5.10 -14.06
C ASP A 98 -14.70 6.00 -15.26
N LEU A 99 -14.33 7.26 -15.00
CA LEU A 99 -13.95 8.27 -16.00
C LEU A 99 -12.84 7.78 -16.96
N LEU A 100 -11.91 6.96 -16.48
CA LEU A 100 -10.83 6.39 -17.29
C LEU A 100 -11.18 5.02 -17.88
N GLY A 101 -12.44 4.58 -17.78
CA GLY A 101 -12.90 3.28 -18.26
C GLY A 101 -12.33 2.09 -17.49
N ARG A 102 -11.87 2.31 -16.25
CA ARG A 102 -11.33 1.24 -15.39
C ARG A 102 -12.47 0.42 -14.81
N GLU A 103 -12.20 -0.86 -14.56
CA GLU A 103 -13.17 -1.75 -13.91
C GLU A 103 -13.44 -1.30 -12.47
N VAL A 104 -14.71 -1.12 -12.14
CA VAL A 104 -15.18 -0.73 -10.79
C VAL A 104 -15.79 -1.96 -10.12
N ALA A 105 -15.20 -2.38 -9.00
CA ALA A 105 -15.74 -3.49 -8.22
C ALA A 105 -17.10 -3.08 -7.61
N PRO A 106 -18.20 -3.83 -7.85
CA PRO A 106 -19.53 -3.46 -7.36
C PRO A 106 -19.61 -3.34 -5.84
N ALA A 107 -18.85 -4.16 -5.11
CA ALA A 107 -18.79 -4.12 -3.64
C ALA A 107 -18.17 -2.81 -3.12
N ALA A 108 -17.08 -2.35 -3.73
CA ALA A 108 -16.43 -1.09 -3.34
C ALA A 108 -17.29 0.14 -3.67
N LEU A 109 -18.04 0.09 -4.78
CA LEU A 109 -18.98 1.16 -5.13
C LEU A 109 -20.17 1.21 -4.17
N ALA A 110 -20.68 0.06 -3.73
CA ALA A 110 -21.75 -0.02 -2.74
C ALA A 110 -21.30 0.55 -1.39
N GLU A 111 -20.10 0.21 -0.95
CA GLU A 111 -19.49 0.76 0.27
C GLU A 111 -19.30 2.28 0.20
N ALA A 112 -18.74 2.79 -0.90
CA ALA A 112 -18.58 4.23 -1.10
C ALA A 112 -19.92 4.99 -1.09
N ARG A 113 -20.98 4.40 -1.66
CA ARG A 113 -22.33 4.98 -1.64
C ARG A 113 -22.94 4.98 -0.24
N ALA A 114 -22.76 3.91 0.52
CA ALA A 114 -23.17 3.85 1.92
C ALA A 114 -22.48 4.96 2.73
N TRP A 115 -21.17 5.15 2.54
CA TRP A 115 -20.39 6.19 3.22
C TRP A 115 -20.88 7.62 2.91
N ARG A 116 -21.24 7.87 1.63
CA ARG A 116 -21.85 9.14 1.22
C ARG A 116 -23.19 9.37 1.90
N ASP A 117 -24.03 8.34 1.99
CA ASP A 117 -25.37 8.43 2.54
C ASP A 117 -25.37 8.57 4.08
N GLU A 118 -24.32 8.07 4.75
CA GLU A 118 -24.08 8.21 6.19
C GLU A 118 -23.54 9.60 6.60
N GLY A 119 -23.16 10.44 5.63
CA GLY A 119 -22.80 11.85 5.85
C GLY A 119 -21.37 12.08 6.32
N GLY A 120 -20.40 11.40 5.69
CA GLY A 120 -18.98 11.74 5.79
C GLY A 120 -18.64 13.15 5.32
#